data_AF-A0A231GUX2-F1
#
_entry.id   AF-A0A231GUX2-F1
#
_cell.length_a   1.000
_cell.length_b   1.000
_cell.length_c   1.000
_cell.angle_alpha   90.00
_cell.angle_beta   90.00
_cell.angle_gamma   90.00
#
_symmetry.space_group_name_H-M   'P 1'
#
loop_
_entity.id
_entity.type
_entity.pdbx_description
1 polymer ?
#
loop_
_entity_poly.entity_id
_entity_poly.type
_entity_poly.pdbx_seq_one_letter_code
_entity_poly.pdbx_strand_id
1 'polypeptide(L)'
;MNDGSTPDLVGAPSTDAVGPPAPRPCNSCPYRRDVPSGVWHADEYDKLREYDKEMPEQSLALFHCHQNDADSDLRRLCAGWAGCHGDNLLALRLALVQNRISPAVFEATIGYRSPTTLFGSGTEAADHGQREIDNPSPAAVHTIAKISRRRSDLL
;
A
#
# COMPACT_ATOMS: atom_id res chain seq x y z
N MET A 1 16.89 -28.90 -36.82
CA MET A 1 15.75 -28.09 -36.37
C MET A 1 15.78 -28.14 -34.85
N ASN A 2 16.39 -27.14 -34.21
CA ASN A 2 16.42 -27.03 -32.75
C ASN A 2 15.08 -26.46 -32.30
N ASP A 3 14.31 -27.23 -31.53
CA ASP A 3 13.26 -26.63 -30.71
C ASP A 3 13.95 -25.94 -29.53
N GLY A 4 13.74 -24.63 -29.42
CA GLY A 4 14.19 -23.81 -28.32
C GLY A 4 13.10 -23.76 -27.27
N SER A 5 12.89 -24.86 -26.55
CA SER A 5 12.02 -24.85 -25.38
C SER A 5 12.81 -24.28 -24.18
N THR A 6 12.59 -22.99 -23.92
CA THR A 6 13.04 -22.34 -22.68
C THR A 6 12.25 -22.96 -21.53
N PRO A 7 12.87 -23.50 -20.48
CA PRO A 7 12.11 -24.02 -19.36
C PRO A 7 11.47 -22.85 -18.61
N ASP A 8 10.14 -22.87 -18.52
CA ASP A 8 9.36 -22.07 -17.58
C ASP A 8 9.96 -22.29 -16.18
N LEU A 9 10.62 -21.25 -15.65
CA LEU A 9 10.99 -21.20 -14.26
C LEU A 9 9.71 -21.00 -13.46
N VAL A 10 9.05 -22.12 -13.14
CA VAL A 10 8.07 -22.19 -12.06
C VAL A 10 8.81 -21.72 -10.80
N GLY A 11 8.56 -20.46 -10.43
CA GLY A 11 9.26 -19.79 -9.35
C GLY A 11 9.17 -20.60 -8.07
N ALA A 12 10.30 -20.81 -7.41
CA ALA A 12 10.35 -21.32 -6.06
C ALA A 12 9.35 -20.53 -5.18
N PRO A 13 8.69 -21.16 -4.20
CA PRO A 13 7.79 -20.46 -3.29
C PRO A 13 8.55 -19.28 -2.69
N SER A 14 8.02 -18.07 -2.90
CA SER A 14 8.66 -16.87 -2.38
C SER A 14 8.71 -16.96 -0.86
N THR A 15 9.91 -16.80 -0.29
CA THR A 15 10.12 -16.68 1.15
C THR A 15 9.92 -15.24 1.63
N ASP A 16 9.42 -14.36 0.77
CA ASP A 16 9.20 -12.97 1.12
C ASP A 16 8.17 -12.88 2.23
N ALA A 17 8.47 -12.03 3.22
CA ALA A 17 7.48 -11.72 4.23
C ALA A 17 6.25 -11.12 3.53
N VAL A 18 6.39 -10.18 2.59
CA VAL A 18 5.24 -9.54 1.93
C VAL A 18 5.44 -9.51 0.41
N GLY A 19 4.35 -9.71 -0.34
CA GLY A 19 4.36 -9.63 -1.79
C GLY A 19 4.47 -8.20 -2.34
N PRO A 20 4.72 -8.06 -3.66
CA PRO A 20 4.82 -6.76 -4.32
C PRO A 20 3.49 -6.00 -4.27
N PRO A 21 3.49 -4.68 -4.56
CA PRO A 21 2.27 -3.89 -4.55
C PRO A 21 1.13 -4.52 -5.35
N ALA A 22 -0.11 -4.32 -4.88
CA ALA A 22 -1.27 -4.72 -5.66
C ALA A 22 -1.25 -4.04 -7.05
N PRO A 23 -1.81 -4.68 -8.12
CA PRO A 23 -1.79 -4.09 -9.46
C PRO A 23 -2.40 -2.68 -9.53
N ARG A 24 -3.35 -2.37 -8.64
CA ARG A 24 -3.95 -1.05 -8.50
C ARG A 24 -4.23 -0.72 -7.03
N PRO A 25 -4.25 0.57 -6.65
CA PRO A 25 -4.78 0.99 -5.36
C PRO A 25 -6.24 0.56 -5.21
N CYS A 26 -6.60 0.00 -4.05
CA CYS A 26 -7.97 -0.39 -3.75
C CYS A 26 -8.92 0.82 -3.67
N ASN A 27 -10.24 0.60 -3.76
CA ASN A 27 -11.23 1.70 -3.81
C ASN A 27 -11.30 2.57 -2.56
N SER A 28 -10.81 2.07 -1.43
CA SER A 28 -10.71 2.80 -0.17
C SER A 28 -9.29 3.26 0.13
N CYS A 29 -8.35 3.17 -0.82
CA CYS A 29 -6.97 3.56 -0.57
C CYS A 29 -6.89 5.07 -0.25
N PRO A 30 -6.28 5.47 0.88
CA PRO A 30 -6.26 6.88 1.30
C PRO A 30 -5.43 7.77 0.36
N TYR A 31 -4.49 7.19 -0.40
CA TYR A 31 -3.68 7.92 -1.37
C TYR A 31 -4.41 8.27 -2.67
N ARG A 32 -5.59 7.70 -2.96
CA ARG A 32 -6.32 8.00 -4.19
C ARG A 32 -7.01 9.35 -4.11
N ARG A 33 -6.94 10.18 -5.16
CA ARG A 33 -7.66 11.47 -5.18
C ARG A 33 -9.18 11.35 -5.28
N ASP A 34 -9.67 10.20 -5.76
CA ASP A 34 -11.10 9.94 -5.94
C ASP A 34 -11.72 9.17 -4.75
N VAL A 35 -10.96 8.93 -3.67
CA VAL A 35 -11.53 8.37 -2.44
C VAL A 35 -12.32 9.44 -1.69
N PRO A 36 -13.49 9.12 -1.11
CA PRO A 36 -14.14 10.03 -0.18
C PRO A 36 -13.26 10.35 1.04
N SER A 37 -13.42 11.54 1.60
CA SER A 37 -12.86 11.88 2.92
C SER A 37 -13.60 11.12 4.03
N GLY A 38 -12.97 10.95 5.19
CA GLY A 38 -13.58 10.34 6.37
C GLY A 38 -13.82 8.83 6.27
N VAL A 39 -13.04 8.11 5.46
CA VAL A 39 -13.20 6.65 5.28
C VAL A 39 -12.46 5.86 6.37
N TRP A 40 -11.30 6.33 6.81
CA TRP A 40 -10.49 5.70 7.86
C TRP A 40 -10.51 6.51 9.14
N HIS A 41 -10.10 5.88 10.25
CA HIS A 41 -9.88 6.59 11.51
C HIS A 41 -8.73 7.62 11.37
N ALA A 42 -8.75 8.68 12.19
CA ALA A 42 -7.78 9.79 12.11
C ALA A 42 -6.34 9.28 12.16
N ASP A 43 -6.08 8.35 13.08
CA ASP A 43 -4.77 7.73 13.29
C ASP A 43 -4.23 7.01 12.05
N GLU A 44 -5.09 6.46 11.18
CA GLU A 44 -4.65 5.82 9.94
C GLU A 44 -4.13 6.85 8.94
N TYR A 45 -4.69 8.05 8.95
CA TYR A 45 -4.21 9.16 8.13
C TYR A 45 -2.93 9.77 8.70
N ASP A 46 -2.79 9.87 10.02
CA ASP A 46 -1.58 10.41 10.64
C ASP A 46 -0.33 9.57 10.32
N LYS A 47 -0.48 8.24 10.22
CA LYS A 47 0.59 7.34 9.77
C LYS A 47 1.14 7.71 8.39
N LEU A 48 0.34 8.31 7.51
CA LEU A 48 0.78 8.63 6.14
C LEU A 48 1.83 9.73 6.13
N ARG A 49 1.68 10.72 7.03
CA ARG A 49 2.59 11.86 7.17
C ARG A 49 4.00 11.42 7.56
N GLU A 50 4.11 10.33 8.30
CA GLU A 50 5.39 9.78 8.75
C GLU A 50 6.28 9.29 7.60
N TYR A 51 5.73 9.07 6.40
CA TYR A 51 6.52 8.69 5.22
C TYR A 51 7.02 9.88 4.42
N ASP A 52 6.48 11.08 4.64
CA ASP A 52 6.95 12.31 3.97
C ASP A 52 8.19 12.92 4.64
N LYS A 53 8.53 12.47 5.85
CA LYS A 53 9.69 12.96 6.59
C LYS A 53 10.99 12.69 5.84
N GLU A 54 12.05 13.39 6.23
CA GLU A 54 13.40 13.06 5.75
C GLU A 54 13.71 11.59 6.06
N MET A 55 14.43 10.92 5.17
CA MET A 55 14.66 9.47 5.23
C MET A 55 15.01 8.94 6.64
N PRO A 56 15.94 9.52 7.43
CA PRO A 56 16.26 9.01 8.76
C PRO A 56 15.14 9.14 9.80
N GLU A 57 14.14 9.99 9.54
CA GLU A 57 13.01 10.27 10.42
C GLU A 57 11.71 9.59 9.96
N GLN A 58 11.74 8.91 8.80
CA GLN A 58 10.60 8.20 8.27
C GLN A 58 10.19 7.02 9.17
N SER A 59 8.90 6.67 9.12
CA SER A 59 8.42 5.40 9.68
C SER A 59 9.20 4.22 9.12
N LEU A 60 9.63 3.31 10.01
CA LEU A 60 10.33 2.07 9.66
C LEU A 60 9.39 0.94 9.23
N ALA A 61 8.08 1.13 9.43
CA ALA A 61 7.07 0.11 9.14
C ALA A 61 6.75 0.08 7.63
N LEU A 62 6.60 -1.13 7.07
CA LEU A 62 6.03 -1.29 5.72
C LEU A 62 4.54 -0.99 5.75
N PHE A 63 4.02 -0.37 4.69
CA PHE A 63 2.60 -0.09 4.57
C PHE A 63 1.89 -1.18 3.74
N HIS A 64 1.06 -1.98 4.40
CA HIS A 64 0.39 -3.12 3.77
C HIS A 64 -0.96 -2.76 3.15
N CYS A 65 -1.36 -3.53 2.14
CA CYS A 65 -2.70 -3.44 1.56
C CYS A 65 -3.72 -4.14 2.48
N HIS A 66 -4.72 -3.41 2.95
CA HIS A 66 -5.79 -3.94 3.82
C HIS A 66 -6.78 -4.90 3.11
N GLN A 67 -6.62 -5.21 1.82
CA GLN A 67 -7.56 -6.10 1.13
C GLN A 67 -7.37 -7.58 1.48
N ASN A 68 -6.22 -7.91 2.08
CA ASN A 68 -5.84 -9.23 2.53
C ASN A 68 -5.46 -9.16 4.02
N ASP A 69 -5.69 -10.24 4.75
CA ASP A 69 -5.38 -10.31 6.17
C ASP A 69 -3.87 -10.21 6.42
N ALA A 70 -3.48 -9.73 7.59
CA ALA A 70 -2.07 -9.47 7.91
C ALA A 70 -1.21 -10.74 7.91
N ASP A 71 -1.83 -11.88 8.22
CA ASP A 71 -1.20 -13.21 8.27
C ASP A 71 -1.44 -14.03 6.98
N SER A 72 -2.06 -13.44 5.97
CA SER A 72 -2.31 -14.11 4.69
C SER A 72 -1.03 -14.22 3.86
N ASP A 73 -0.81 -15.38 3.24
CA ASP A 73 0.21 -15.57 2.20
C ASP A 73 0.01 -14.66 0.98
N LEU A 74 -1.20 -14.10 0.82
CA LEU A 74 -1.52 -13.14 -0.23
C LEU A 74 -1.24 -11.70 0.18
N ARG A 75 -0.68 -11.44 1.37
CA ARG A 75 -0.41 -10.06 1.84
C ARG A 75 0.55 -9.35 0.90
N ARG A 76 0.28 -8.06 0.67
CA ARG A 76 0.97 -7.23 -0.32
C ARG A 76 1.27 -5.85 0.23
N LEU A 77 2.30 -5.23 -0.32
CA LEU A 77 2.53 -3.80 -0.13
C LEU A 77 1.36 -2.98 -0.69
N CYS A 78 1.09 -1.83 -0.08
CA CYS A 78 0.06 -0.92 -0.54
C CYS A 78 0.50 -0.21 -1.84
N ALA A 79 -0.32 -0.36 -2.88
CA ALA A 79 -0.08 0.27 -4.18
C ALA A 79 -0.13 1.80 -4.14
N GLY A 80 -0.99 2.39 -3.30
CA GLY A 80 -1.04 3.84 -3.12
C GLY A 80 0.23 4.38 -2.45
N TRP A 81 0.71 3.70 -1.41
CA TRP A 81 1.96 4.04 -0.72
C TRP A 81 3.16 3.92 -1.65
N ALA A 82 3.30 2.80 -2.36
CA ALA A 82 4.38 2.59 -3.33
C ALA A 82 4.35 3.64 -4.45
N GLY A 83 3.16 3.95 -4.98
CA GLY A 83 3.00 4.90 -6.08
C GLY A 83 3.16 6.37 -5.68
N CYS A 84 2.95 6.71 -4.42
CA CYS A 84 3.10 8.07 -3.90
C CYS A 84 4.57 8.38 -3.58
N HIS A 85 5.28 7.43 -2.93
CA HIS A 85 6.61 7.68 -2.36
C HIS A 85 7.77 7.14 -3.19
N GLY A 86 7.56 6.12 -4.03
CA GLY A 86 8.58 5.56 -4.91
C GLY A 86 9.80 5.00 -4.17
N ASP A 87 11.00 5.46 -4.54
CA ASP A 87 12.30 4.99 -4.04
C ASP A 87 12.77 5.68 -2.74
N ASN A 88 12.04 6.69 -2.28
CA ASN A 88 12.33 7.44 -1.05
C ASN A 88 11.67 6.81 0.19
N LEU A 89 11.72 5.48 0.32
CA LEU A 89 11.11 4.72 1.41
C LEU A 89 12.17 4.01 2.26
N LEU A 90 12.47 4.53 3.46
CA LEU A 90 13.41 3.90 4.39
C LEU A 90 12.96 2.48 4.79
N ALA A 91 11.67 2.31 5.13
CA ALA A 91 11.10 1.02 5.51
C ALA A 91 11.35 -0.07 4.45
N LEU A 92 11.28 0.29 3.17
CA LEU A 92 11.49 -0.63 2.04
C LEU A 92 12.97 -1.03 1.94
N ARG A 93 13.89 -0.08 2.08
CA ARG A 93 15.34 -0.33 2.06
C ARG A 93 15.76 -1.23 3.23
N LEU A 94 15.25 -0.96 4.43
CA LEU A 94 15.51 -1.80 5.59
C LEU A 94 14.94 -3.20 5.43
N ALA A 95 13.74 -3.35 4.86
CA ALA A 95 13.17 -4.67 4.59
C ALA A 95 14.04 -5.50 3.64
N LEU A 96 14.64 -4.88 2.62
CA LEU A 96 15.56 -5.55 1.71
C LEU A 96 16.84 -5.98 2.44
N VAL A 97 17.49 -5.09 3.19
CA VAL A 97 18.73 -5.40 3.94
C VAL A 97 18.51 -6.48 5.00
N GLN A 98 17.32 -6.52 5.59
CA GLN A 98 16.92 -7.53 6.58
C GLN A 98 16.45 -8.85 5.94
N ASN A 99 16.50 -8.99 4.61
CA ASN A 99 15.96 -10.13 3.86
C ASN A 99 14.48 -10.44 4.16
N ARG A 100 13.70 -9.42 4.55
CA ARG A 100 12.23 -9.55 4.70
C ARG A 100 11.50 -9.48 3.36
N ILE A 101 12.13 -8.89 2.35
CA ILE A 101 11.66 -8.88 0.96
C ILE A 101 12.84 -9.17 0.03
N SER A 102 12.53 -9.77 -1.10
CA SER A 102 13.48 -10.03 -2.17
C SER A 102 13.81 -8.77 -2.98
N PRO A 103 14.94 -8.77 -3.71
CA PRO A 103 15.21 -7.73 -4.70
C PRO A 103 14.07 -7.56 -5.70
N ALA A 104 13.39 -8.63 -6.09
CA ALA A 104 12.27 -8.56 -7.03
C ALA A 104 11.08 -7.74 -6.47
N VAL A 105 10.74 -7.92 -5.19
CA VAL A 105 9.69 -7.11 -4.52
C VAL A 105 10.13 -5.65 -4.39
N PHE A 106 11.40 -5.42 -4.05
CA PHE A 106 11.97 -4.07 -3.98
C PHE A 106 11.83 -3.33 -5.32
N GLU A 107 12.34 -3.93 -6.41
CA GLU A 107 12.28 -3.36 -7.76
C GLU A 107 10.85 -3.12 -8.23
N ALA A 108 9.95 -4.08 -8.00
CA ALA A 108 8.54 -3.92 -8.33
C ALA A 108 7.87 -2.77 -7.55
N THR A 109 8.35 -2.45 -6.35
CA THR A 109 7.80 -1.38 -5.51
C THR A 109 8.29 0.00 -5.96
N ILE A 110 9.60 0.18 -6.12
CA ILE A 110 10.16 1.47 -6.55
C ILE A 110 9.80 1.80 -8.01
N GLY A 111 9.62 0.77 -8.83
CA GLY A 111 9.17 0.89 -10.21
C GLY A 111 7.67 1.05 -10.37
N TYR A 112 6.89 0.98 -9.28
CA TYR A 112 5.44 1.02 -9.36
C TYR A 112 4.94 2.34 -9.97
N ARG A 113 3.96 2.23 -10.87
CA ARG A 113 3.23 3.36 -11.45
C ARG A 113 1.75 3.11 -11.28
N SER A 114 1.11 3.99 -10.52
CA SER A 114 -0.30 3.83 -10.21
C SER A 114 -1.16 4.07 -11.47
N PRO A 115 -2.07 3.15 -11.83
CA PRO A 115 -3.06 3.38 -12.88
C PRO A 115 -4.20 4.30 -12.41
N THR A 116 -4.17 4.75 -11.16
CA THR A 116 -5.17 5.62 -10.56
C THR A 116 -4.48 6.83 -9.98
N THR A 117 -5.02 8.01 -10.25
CA THR A 117 -4.45 9.27 -9.82
C THR A 117 -4.32 9.34 -8.30
N LEU A 118 -3.10 9.55 -7.81
CA LEU A 118 -2.77 9.66 -6.39
C LEU A 118 -2.55 11.11 -5.97
N PHE A 119 -2.67 11.38 -4.67
CA PHE A 119 -2.11 12.57 -4.04
C PHE A 119 -0.58 12.57 -4.15
N GLY A 120 0.02 13.76 -4.08
CA GLY A 120 1.46 13.96 -4.26
C GLY A 120 2.29 13.60 -3.02
N SER A 121 1.65 13.49 -1.85
CA SER A 121 2.32 13.15 -0.58
C SER A 121 1.37 12.43 0.39
N GLY A 122 1.95 11.84 1.44
CA GLY A 122 1.18 11.29 2.56
C GLY A 122 0.40 12.36 3.32
N THR A 123 0.94 13.57 3.40
CA THR A 123 0.35 14.76 4.02
C THR A 123 -0.88 15.21 3.27
N GLU A 124 -0.82 15.35 1.94
CA GLU A 124 -1.99 15.70 1.13
C GLU A 124 -3.10 14.64 1.25
N ALA A 125 -2.72 13.36 1.24
CA ALA A 125 -3.65 12.25 1.43
C ALA A 125 -4.32 12.28 2.80
N ALA A 126 -3.55 12.59 3.85
CA ALA A 126 -4.05 12.70 5.22
C ALA A 126 -4.95 13.92 5.40
N ASP A 127 -4.57 15.09 4.88
CA ASP A 127 -5.37 16.32 4.93
C ASP A 127 -6.72 16.13 4.25
N HIS A 128 -6.73 15.54 3.06
CA HIS A 128 -7.98 15.20 2.38
C HIS A 128 -8.79 14.19 3.19
N GLY A 129 -8.14 13.14 3.69
CA GLY A 129 -8.77 12.06 4.44
C GLY A 129 -9.45 12.50 5.73
N GLN A 130 -8.86 13.45 6.45
CA GLN A 130 -9.37 13.92 7.75
C GLN A 130 -10.44 15.01 7.63
N ARG A 131 -10.61 15.65 6.47
CA ARG A 131 -11.54 16.79 6.27
C ARG A 131 -12.98 16.55 6.75
N GLU A 132 -13.55 15.37 6.50
CA GLU A 132 -14.95 15.04 6.79
C GLU A 132 -15.08 13.92 7.82
N ILE A 133 -14.06 13.71 8.67
CA ILE A 133 -14.03 12.55 9.56
C ILE A 133 -15.18 12.54 10.59
N ASP A 134 -15.54 13.71 11.12
CA ASP A 134 -16.64 13.85 12.09
C ASP A 134 -18.03 13.84 11.44
N ASN A 135 -18.10 14.09 10.12
CA ASN A 135 -19.36 14.14 9.37
C ASN A 135 -19.17 13.56 7.96
N PRO A 136 -18.96 12.24 7.85
CA PRO A 136 -18.62 11.59 6.58
C PRO A 136 -19.78 11.64 5.59
N SER A 137 -19.45 11.88 4.32
CA SER A 137 -20.43 11.86 3.23
C SER A 137 -21.12 10.48 3.07
N PRO A 138 -22.30 10.39 2.43
CA PRO A 138 -22.93 9.10 2.13
C PRO A 138 -22.03 8.13 1.34
N ALA A 139 -21.16 8.65 0.48
CA ALA A 139 -20.18 7.85 -0.26
C ALA A 139 -19.10 7.27 0.66
N ALA A 140 -18.63 8.04 1.64
CA ALA A 140 -17.70 7.58 2.65
C ALA A 140 -18.33 6.49 3.53
N VAL A 141 -19.55 6.72 4.03
CA VAL A 141 -20.32 5.73 4.80
C VAL A 141 -20.51 4.42 4.02
N HIS A 142 -20.85 4.50 2.73
CA HIS A 142 -20.97 3.31 1.89
C HIS A 142 -19.63 2.55 1.76
N THR A 143 -18.52 3.29 1.63
CA THR A 143 -17.17 2.73 1.53
C THR A 143 -16.76 2.05 2.82
N ILE A 144 -16.98 2.68 3.98
CA ILE A 144 -16.77 2.11 5.32
C ILE A 144 -17.53 0.80 5.45
N ALA A 145 -18.84 0.81 5.18
CA ALA A 145 -19.68 -0.39 5.28
C ALA A 145 -19.18 -1.55 4.40
N LYS A 146 -18.60 -1.24 3.23
CA LYS A 146 -18.00 -2.26 2.36
C LYS A 146 -16.71 -2.85 2.96
N ILE A 147 -15.88 -2.03 3.60
CA ILE A 147 -14.66 -2.48 4.28
C ILE A 147 -15.05 -3.35 5.48
N SER A 148 -15.94 -2.87 6.35
CA SER A 148 -16.39 -3.58 7.55
C SER A 148 -16.96 -4.97 7.25
N ARG A 149 -17.67 -5.13 6.12
CA ARG A 149 -18.19 -6.45 5.71
C ARG A 149 -17.10 -7.42 5.23
N ARG A 150 -16.00 -6.91 4.67
CA ARG A 150 -14.91 -7.73 4.10
C ARG A 150 -13.80 -8.01 5.12
N ARG A 151 -13.60 -7.09 6.06
CA ARG A 151 -12.54 -7.09 7.08
C ARG A 151 -13.14 -6.83 8.45
N SER A 152 -13.85 -7.82 8.97
CA SER A 152 -14.46 -7.74 10.32
C SER A 152 -13.41 -7.64 11.44
N ASP A 153 -12.16 -7.96 11.13
CA ASP A 153 -10.99 -7.85 12.00
C ASP A 153 -10.41 -6.43 12.08
N LEU A 154 -10.88 -5.50 11.24
CA LEU A 154 -10.49 -4.08 11.26
C LEU A 154 -11.54 -3.19 11.95
N LEU A 155 -12.50 -3.80 12.65
CA LEU A 155 -13.57 -3.13 13.41
C LEU A 155 -13.19 -2.91 14.87
#